data_AF-A0A4Q6GNN3-F1
#
_entry.id   AF-A0A4Q6GNN3-F1
#
_cell.length_a   1.000
_cell.length_b   1.000
_cell.length_c   1.000
_cell.angle_alpha   90.00
_cell.angle_beta   90.00
_cell.angle_gamma   90.00
#
_symmetry.space_group_name_H-M   'P 1'
#
loop_
_entity.id
_entity.type
_entity.pdbx_description
1 polymer ?
#
loop_
_entity_poly.entity_id
_entity_poly.type
_entity_poly.pdbx_seq_one_letter_code
_entity_poly.pdbx_strand_id
1 'polypeptide(L)'
;SVTRIIVAHHPFDLPEHFEEQDLVNRAPRAMQAFSECGVDILMGGHMHASHAGSTATRYQMSEYAALVVQAGTATSTRGRGEVNSFNVLRVEPDRVEIDRYGWDVVHGHFELVDTDKFMRSGNVWTPHNDGLMAAGL
;
A
#
# COMPACT_ATOMS: atom_id res chain seq x y z
N SER A 1 2.74 17.83 -11.21
CA SER A 1 3.54 16.60 -11.39
C SER A 1 2.62 15.48 -11.85
N VAL A 2 3.16 14.34 -12.29
CA VAL A 2 2.38 13.15 -12.67
C VAL A 2 2.70 12.05 -11.67
N THR A 3 1.68 11.43 -11.08
CA THR A 3 1.85 10.24 -10.22
C THR A 3 2.01 9.00 -11.07
N ARG A 4 3.07 8.21 -10.84
CA ARG A 4 3.37 6.98 -11.57
C ARG A 4 3.02 5.77 -10.73
N ILE A 5 2.15 4.91 -11.27
CA ILE A 5 1.62 3.74 -10.57
C ILE A 5 1.96 2.49 -11.38
N ILE A 6 2.52 1.48 -10.70
CA ILE A 6 2.69 0.13 -11.24
C ILE A 6 1.68 -0.78 -10.57
N VAL A 7 0.96 -1.57 -11.38
CA VAL A 7 0.01 -2.58 -10.90
C VAL A 7 0.47 -3.94 -11.39
N ALA A 8 0.66 -4.87 -10.45
CA ALA A 8 0.99 -6.27 -10.74
C ALA A 8 0.15 -7.19 -9.85
N HIS A 9 0.03 -8.46 -10.22
CA HIS A 9 -0.63 -9.44 -9.35
C HIS A 9 0.23 -9.75 -8.12
N HIS A 10 1.50 -10.12 -8.35
CA HIS A 10 2.44 -10.44 -7.29
C HIS A 10 3.13 -9.17 -6.76
N PRO A 11 3.35 -9.10 -5.44
CA PRO A 11 4.02 -7.97 -4.80
C PRO A 11 5.48 -7.82 -5.21
N PHE A 12 5.94 -6.57 -5.29
CA PHE A 12 7.37 -6.21 -5.33
C PHE A 12 7.93 -5.92 -3.92
N ASP A 13 7.05 -5.76 -2.95
CA ASP A 13 7.36 -5.61 -1.54
C ASP A 13 6.27 -6.30 -0.70
N LEU A 14 6.67 -6.80 0.47
CA LEU A 14 5.84 -7.56 1.39
C LEU A 14 6.07 -7.07 2.81
N PRO A 15 5.05 -7.12 3.69
CA PRO A 15 5.26 -6.97 5.12
C PRO A 15 6.32 -7.94 5.65
N GLU A 16 7.03 -7.58 6.73
CA GLU A 16 8.15 -8.37 7.27
C GLU A 16 7.79 -9.82 7.64
N HIS A 17 6.52 -10.10 7.92
CA HIS A 17 6.03 -11.42 8.35
C HIS A 17 5.66 -12.38 7.21
N PHE A 18 5.83 -11.97 5.95
CA PHE A 18 5.61 -12.84 4.79
C PHE A 18 6.91 -13.36 4.18
N GLU A 19 6.84 -14.54 3.57
CA GLU A 19 8.00 -15.24 3.00
C GLU A 19 8.45 -14.60 1.68
N GLU A 20 9.78 -14.53 1.45
CA GLU A 20 10.36 -13.92 0.24
C GLU A 20 9.93 -14.60 -1.07
N GLN A 21 9.52 -15.87 -1.01
CA GLN A 21 9.04 -16.64 -2.16
C GLN A 21 7.78 -16.05 -2.82
N ASP A 22 7.04 -15.21 -2.10
CA ASP A 22 5.83 -14.57 -2.61
C ASP A 22 6.12 -13.26 -3.38
N LEU A 23 7.38 -12.79 -3.36
CA LEU A 23 7.84 -11.67 -4.18
C LEU A 23 8.01 -12.07 -5.64
N VAL A 24 7.88 -11.09 -6.54
CA VAL A 24 8.35 -11.26 -7.92
C VAL A 24 9.85 -11.59 -7.91
N ASN A 25 10.26 -12.70 -8.54
CA ASN A 25 11.64 -13.22 -8.57
C ASN A 25 12.77 -12.20 -8.84
N ARG A 26 12.47 -11.07 -9.52
CA ARG A 26 13.43 -10.02 -9.87
C ARG A 26 13.10 -8.69 -9.19
N ALA A 27 12.45 -8.70 -8.03
CA ALA A 27 12.03 -7.51 -7.31
C ALA A 27 13.17 -6.49 -7.09
N PRO A 28 14.40 -6.86 -6.68
CA PRO A 28 15.49 -5.88 -6.54
C PRO A 28 15.83 -5.14 -7.85
N ARG A 29 15.86 -5.87 -8.98
CA ARG A 29 16.11 -5.27 -10.30
C ARG A 29 14.95 -4.38 -10.75
N ALA A 30 13.72 -4.76 -10.44
CA ALA A 30 12.54 -3.95 -10.73
C ALA A 30 12.56 -2.66 -9.89
N MET A 31 12.84 -2.75 -8.59
CA MET A 31 12.96 -1.60 -7.69
C MET A 31 14.02 -0.59 -8.14
N GLN A 32 15.15 -1.06 -8.67
CA GLN A 32 16.14 -0.17 -9.27
C GLN A 32 15.57 0.61 -10.46
N ALA A 33 14.91 -0.07 -11.41
CA ALA A 33 14.28 0.59 -12.55
C ALA A 33 13.16 1.55 -12.12
N PHE A 34 12.40 1.18 -11.08
CA PHE A 34 11.32 2.01 -10.52
C PHE A 34 11.86 3.29 -9.89
N SER A 35 12.99 3.22 -9.19
CA SER A 35 13.70 4.37 -8.65
C SER A 35 14.13 5.34 -9.75
N GLU A 36 14.79 4.81 -10.80
CA GLU A 36 15.24 5.62 -11.95
C GLU A 36 14.07 6.29 -12.69
N CYS A 37 12.90 5.64 -12.71
CA CYS A 37 11.70 6.15 -13.34
C CYS A 37 10.85 7.06 -12.42
N GLY A 38 11.20 7.18 -11.14
CA GLY A 38 10.41 7.90 -10.14
C GLY A 38 8.99 7.35 -9.99
N VAL A 39 8.85 6.03 -9.86
CA VAL A 39 7.57 5.37 -9.57
C VAL A 39 7.14 5.68 -8.13
N ASP A 40 5.88 6.11 -7.96
CA ASP A 40 5.35 6.56 -6.68
C ASP A 40 4.65 5.44 -5.91
N ILE A 41 3.83 4.63 -6.61
CA ILE A 41 2.95 3.63 -5.99
C ILE A 41 3.08 2.28 -6.69
N LEU A 42 3.27 1.23 -5.89
CA LEU A 42 3.29 -0.17 -6.30
C LEU A 42 2.05 -0.88 -5.76
N MET A 43 1.17 -1.33 -6.64
CA MET A 43 -0.05 -2.03 -6.27
C MET A 43 0.07 -3.52 -6.55
N GLY A 44 -0.34 -4.31 -5.57
CA GLY A 44 -0.35 -5.76 -5.63
C GLY A 44 -1.63 -6.39 -5.09
N GLY A 45 -1.71 -7.70 -5.26
CA GLY A 45 -2.66 -8.56 -4.57
C GLY A 45 -1.93 -9.82 -4.10
N HIS A 46 -2.47 -11.00 -4.42
CA HIS A 46 -1.87 -12.31 -4.15
C HIS A 46 -1.89 -12.77 -2.68
N MET A 47 -1.58 -11.89 -1.73
CA MET A 47 -1.48 -12.27 -0.32
C MET A 47 -2.83 -12.51 0.35
N HIS A 48 -3.92 -12.05 -0.26
CA HIS A 48 -5.26 -12.03 0.34
C HIS A 48 -5.31 -11.30 1.69
N ALA A 49 -4.32 -10.45 1.96
CA ALA A 49 -4.19 -9.62 3.14
C ALA A 49 -3.91 -8.19 2.70
N SER A 50 -4.62 -7.23 3.30
CA SER A 50 -4.56 -5.83 2.93
C SER A 50 -3.41 -5.16 3.68
N HIS A 51 -2.57 -4.42 2.95
CA HIS A 51 -1.43 -3.73 3.54
C HIS A 51 -1.11 -2.46 2.77
N ALA A 52 -0.77 -1.39 3.48
CA ALA A 52 -0.11 -0.22 2.91
C ALA A 52 1.16 0.10 3.69
N GLY A 53 2.21 0.52 3.00
CA GLY A 53 3.49 0.79 3.64
C GLY A 53 4.50 1.47 2.72
N SER A 54 5.63 1.90 3.30
CA SER A 54 6.75 2.42 2.51
C SER A 54 7.71 1.30 2.16
N THR A 55 8.21 1.28 0.93
CA THR A 55 9.25 0.33 0.52
C THR A 55 10.57 0.55 1.26
N ALA A 56 10.74 1.69 1.96
CA ALA A 56 11.92 1.99 2.76
C ALA A 56 12.18 0.96 3.87
N THR A 57 11.12 0.26 4.36
CA THR A 57 11.26 -0.78 5.37
C THR A 57 12.10 -1.95 4.85
N ARG A 58 11.92 -2.36 3.58
CA ARG A 58 12.66 -3.47 2.96
C ARG A 58 13.86 -3.02 2.13
N TYR A 59 13.69 -1.97 1.34
CA TYR A 59 14.65 -1.50 0.36
C TYR A 59 15.31 -0.20 0.83
N GLN A 60 16.53 -0.32 1.36
CA GLN A 60 17.34 0.82 1.80
C GLN A 60 17.99 1.51 0.60
N MET A 61 17.22 2.37 -0.09
CA MET A 61 17.70 3.21 -1.19
C MET A 61 17.86 4.65 -0.70
N SER A 62 18.97 5.31 -1.02
CA SER A 62 19.36 6.59 -0.40
C SER A 62 18.37 7.73 -0.63
N GLU A 63 17.70 7.77 -1.79
CA GLU A 63 16.84 8.89 -2.20
C GLU A 63 15.51 8.41 -2.79
N TYR A 64 15.10 7.18 -2.49
CA TYR A 64 13.89 6.59 -3.08
C TYR A 64 13.16 5.67 -2.12
N ALA A 65 11.86 5.89 -1.98
CA ALA A 65 10.93 4.91 -1.43
C ALA A 65 9.56 5.12 -2.04
N ALA A 66 9.00 4.06 -2.64
CA ALA A 66 7.63 4.05 -3.12
C ALA A 66 6.67 3.70 -1.98
N LEU A 67 5.39 3.98 -2.22
CA LEU A 67 4.28 3.43 -1.46
C LEU A 67 3.93 2.04 -2.03
N VAL A 68 3.84 1.03 -1.18
CA VAL A 68 3.26 -0.27 -1.54
C VAL A 68 1.81 -0.34 -1.05
N VAL A 69 0.92 -0.87 -1.89
CA VAL A 69 -0.49 -1.09 -1.55
C VAL A 69 -0.89 -2.50 -2.00
N GLN A 70 -1.13 -3.39 -1.04
CA GLN A 70 -1.68 -4.72 -1.26
C GLN A 70 -3.19 -4.71 -1.02
N ALA A 71 -3.95 -5.15 -2.00
CA ALA A 71 -5.37 -5.40 -1.84
C ALA A 71 -5.62 -6.79 -1.24
N GLY A 72 -6.63 -6.89 -0.37
CA GLY A 72 -7.24 -8.16 0.00
C GLY A 72 -8.07 -8.72 -1.16
N THR A 73 -9.23 -9.32 -0.87
CA THR A 73 -10.14 -9.83 -1.91
C THR A 73 -11.51 -9.23 -1.81
N ALA A 74 -12.05 -8.71 -2.92
CA ALA A 74 -13.38 -8.09 -2.92
C ALA A 74 -14.55 -9.09 -2.85
N THR A 75 -14.40 -10.30 -3.40
CA THR A 75 -15.52 -11.25 -3.60
C THR A 75 -15.16 -12.70 -3.28
N SER A 76 -14.19 -12.94 -2.40
CA SER A 76 -13.82 -14.30 -2.01
C SER A 76 -14.82 -14.89 -1.01
N THR A 77 -15.14 -16.16 -1.18
CA THR A 77 -15.81 -16.98 -0.15
C THR A 77 -14.82 -17.77 0.71
N ARG A 78 -13.55 -17.79 0.29
CA ARG A 78 -12.44 -18.37 1.05
C ARG A 78 -11.89 -17.28 1.96
N GLY A 79 -12.35 -17.23 3.20
CA GLY A 79 -11.80 -16.34 4.22
C GLY A 79 -10.34 -16.73 4.52
N ARG A 80 -9.42 -15.78 4.43
CA ARG A 80 -7.99 -15.97 4.70
C ARG A 80 -7.51 -15.01 5.80
N GLY A 81 -8.28 -14.89 6.87
CA GLY A 81 -7.95 -14.01 8.00
C GLY A 81 -8.45 -12.57 7.86
N GLU A 82 -8.92 -12.16 6.68
CA GLU A 82 -9.60 -10.89 6.45
C GLU A 82 -11.00 -11.09 5.87
N VAL A 83 -11.90 -10.14 6.16
CA VAL A 83 -13.17 -9.99 5.43
C VAL A 83 -12.89 -9.56 4.00
N ASN A 84 -13.88 -9.70 3.12
CA ASN A 84 -13.74 -9.16 1.77
C ASN A 84 -13.45 -7.66 1.85
N SER A 85 -12.51 -7.18 1.04
CA SER A 85 -12.01 -5.81 1.14
C SER A 85 -11.61 -5.23 -0.22
N PHE A 86 -11.56 -3.91 -0.27
CA PHE A 86 -10.95 -3.15 -1.37
C PHE A 86 -10.36 -1.84 -0.83
N ASN A 87 -9.47 -1.22 -1.61
CA ASN A 87 -8.86 0.06 -1.25
C ASN A 87 -9.38 1.18 -2.16
N VAL A 88 -9.55 2.38 -1.59
CA VAL A 88 -9.78 3.63 -2.34
C VAL A 88 -8.60 4.56 -2.09
N LEU A 89 -7.95 4.99 -3.16
CA LEU A 89 -6.79 5.88 -3.07
C LEU A 89 -7.19 7.31 -3.46
N ARG A 90 -6.92 8.27 -2.58
CA ARG A 90 -6.95 9.70 -2.89
C ARG A 90 -5.51 10.17 -3.07
N VAL A 91 -5.20 10.65 -4.27
CA VAL A 91 -3.83 10.97 -4.69
C VAL A 91 -3.70 12.46 -4.95
N GLU A 92 -2.84 13.11 -4.19
CA GLU A 92 -2.37 14.48 -4.34
C GLU A 92 -0.87 14.49 -4.66
N PRO A 93 -0.28 15.63 -5.07
CA PRO A 93 1.13 15.68 -5.49
C PRO A 93 2.14 15.18 -4.45
N ASP A 94 1.89 15.45 -3.17
CA ASP A 94 2.76 15.17 -2.04
C ASP A 94 2.07 14.38 -0.91
N ARG A 95 0.81 13.99 -1.12
CA ARG A 95 0.00 13.25 -0.15
C ARG A 95 -0.79 12.13 -0.84
N VAL A 96 -0.82 10.96 -0.21
CA VAL A 96 -1.71 9.86 -0.59
C VAL A 96 -2.47 9.41 0.64
N GLU A 97 -3.78 9.28 0.52
CA GLU A 97 -4.62 8.60 1.51
C GLU A 97 -5.16 7.30 0.92
N ILE A 98 -5.21 6.26 1.74
CA ILE A 98 -5.65 4.93 1.37
C ILE A 98 -6.73 4.52 2.35
N ASP A 99 -7.97 4.56 1.90
CA ASP A 99 -9.09 4.02 2.64
C ASP A 99 -9.19 2.52 2.36
N ARG A 100 -9.17 1.71 3.41
CA ARG A 100 -9.50 0.29 3.32
C ARG A 100 -10.96 0.09 3.69
N TYR A 101 -11.75 -0.42 2.75
CA TYR A 101 -13.12 -0.83 2.99
C TYR A 101 -13.19 -2.34 3.24
N GLY A 102 -13.96 -2.74 4.24
CA GLY A 102 -14.19 -4.14 4.62
C GLY A 102 -15.66 -4.50 4.58
N TRP A 103 -15.97 -5.73 4.21
CA TRP A 103 -17.33 -6.25 4.15
C TRP A 103 -17.87 -6.51 5.56
N ASP A 104 -18.90 -5.76 5.94
CA ASP A 104 -19.69 -6.02 7.12
C ASP A 104 -20.66 -7.19 6.84
N VAL A 105 -20.35 -8.34 7.43
CA VAL A 105 -21.16 -9.56 7.31
C VAL A 105 -22.51 -9.46 8.01
N VAL A 106 -22.67 -8.57 8.99
CA VAL A 106 -23.90 -8.39 9.76
C VAL A 106 -24.86 -7.49 8.99
N HIS A 107 -24.37 -6.37 8.48
CA HIS A 107 -25.20 -5.34 7.82
C HIS A 107 -25.19 -5.43 6.29
N GLY A 108 -24.37 -6.30 5.69
CA GLY A 108 -24.42 -6.61 4.27
C GLY A 108 -23.95 -5.48 3.35
N HIS A 109 -22.95 -4.70 3.77
CA HIS A 109 -22.34 -3.65 2.95
C HIS A 109 -20.86 -3.46 3.27
N PHE A 110 -20.15 -2.68 2.46
CA PHE A 110 -18.76 -2.31 2.75
C PHE A 110 -18.71 -1.06 3.60
N GLU A 111 -17.95 -1.11 4.69
CA GLU A 111 -17.70 0.01 5.59
C GLU A 111 -16.22 0.37 5.59
N LEU A 112 -15.91 1.64 5.88
CA LEU A 112 -14.54 2.09 6.05
C LEU A 112 -13.95 1.43 7.31
N VAL A 113 -12.88 0.68 7.13
CA VAL A 113 -12.15 0.00 8.22
C VAL A 113 -11.05 0.90 8.77
N ASP A 114 -10.28 1.51 7.87
CA ASP A 114 -9.12 2.32 8.23
C ASP A 114 -8.71 3.27 7.10
N THR A 115 -7.95 4.31 7.44
CA THR A 115 -7.33 5.22 6.47
C THR A 115 -5.84 5.39 6.78
N ASP A 116 -4.99 4.84 5.92
CA ASP A 116 -3.54 5.10 5.98
C ASP A 116 -3.20 6.39 5.22
N LYS A 117 -2.30 7.20 5.77
CA LYS A 117 -1.87 8.46 5.16
C LYS A 117 -0.36 8.46 4.93
N PHE A 118 0.06 8.96 3.78
CA PHE A 118 1.46 9.04 3.39
C PHE A 118 1.78 10.42 2.83
N MET A 119 2.97 10.91 3.17
CA MET A 119 3.52 12.15 2.66
C MET A 119 4.80 11.89 1.88
N ARG A 120 5.08 12.71 0.88
CA ARG A 120 6.28 12.64 0.04
C ARG A 120 7.26 13.75 0.36
N SER A 121 8.53 13.38 0.52
CA SER A 121 9.67 14.32 0.50
C SER A 121 10.69 13.85 -0.53
N GLY A 122 10.99 14.66 -1.55
CA GLY A 122 11.81 14.22 -2.67
C GLY A 122 11.14 13.05 -3.42
N ASN A 123 11.78 11.88 -3.48
CA ASN A 123 11.18 10.64 -4.01
C ASN A 123 10.93 9.59 -2.92
N VAL A 124 10.76 10.02 -1.67
CA VAL A 124 10.56 9.14 -0.52
C VAL A 124 9.16 9.36 0.04
N TRP A 125 8.34 8.31 -0.01
CA TRP A 125 7.05 8.23 0.65
C TRP A 125 7.20 7.68 2.07
N THR A 126 6.60 8.35 3.05
CA THR A 126 6.64 7.97 4.46
C THR A 126 5.26 8.01 5.10
N PRO A 127 4.91 7.09 6.02
CA PRO A 127 3.68 7.17 6.81
C PRO A 127 3.57 8.52 7.50
N HIS A 128 2.37 9.08 7.52
CA HIS A 128 2.05 10.31 8.21
C HIS A 128 0.94 10.05 9.22
N ASN A 129 1.28 10.13 10.50
CA ASN A 129 0.27 10.14 11.54
C ASN A 129 -0.15 11.59 11.76
N ASP A 130 -1.45 11.86 11.63
CA ASP A 130 -1.99 13.12 12.14
C ASP A 130 -1.67 13.12 13.64
N GLY A 131 -0.73 13.97 14.05
CA GLY A 131 -0.34 14.07 15.46
C GLY A 131 -1.57 14.30 16.34
N LEU A 132 -1.47 13.86 17.59
CA LEU A 132 -2.45 14.05 18.66
C LEU A 132 -2.57 15.56 19.01
N MET A 133 -3.06 16.38 18.08
CA MET A 133 -3.20 17.84 18.16
C MET A 133 -4.39 18.38 17.33
N ALA A 134 -5.35 17.52 16.94
CA ALA A 134 -6.62 17.94 16.36
C ALA A 134 -7.81 17.81 17.34
N ALA A 135 -7.54 17.77 18.65
CA ALA A 135 -8.54 18.04 19.68
C ALA A 135 -8.18 19.37 20.35
N GLY A 136 -8.44 20.47 19.65
CA GLY A 136 -8.53 21.78 20.27
C GLY A 136 -9.80 21.83 21.12
N LEU A 137 -9.66 21.61 22.42
CA LEU A 137 -10.48 22.17 23.50
C LEU A 137 -9.54 22.67 24.59
#